data_AF-A0AA37LBH0-F1
#
_entry.id   AF-A0AA37LBH0-F1
#
_cell.length_a   1.000
_cell.length_b   1.000
_cell.length_c   1.000
_cell.angle_alpha   90.00
_cell.angle_beta   90.00
_cell.angle_gamma   90.00
#
_symmetry.space_group_name_H-M   'P 1'
#
loop_
_entity.id
_entity.type
_entity.pdbx_description
1 polymer ?
#
loop_
_entity_poly.entity_id
_entity_poly.type
_entity_poly.pdbx_seq_one_letter_code
_entity_poly.pdbx_strand_id
1 'polypeptide(L)'
;MVLDLGKNFVAADVERIMIESKDITINVEMWRTDMNQKIMRDLPLNKAMLDTRDPVVFNWYLRKFGIDVNLFVDHFKIVQLSGLRAGVWGMADTFGKITTFR
;
A
#
# COMPACT_ATOMS: atom_id res chain seq x y z
N MET A 1 14.58 -13.16 2.49
CA MET A 1 14.98 -12.36 3.66
C MET A 1 13.82 -11.56 4.25
N VAL A 2 13.32 -10.48 3.63
CA VAL A 2 12.16 -9.71 4.19
C VAL A 2 10.86 -10.53 4.18
N LEU A 3 10.59 -11.28 3.12
CA LEU A 3 9.35 -12.08 3.00
C LEU A 3 9.31 -13.25 3.97
N ASP A 4 10.43 -13.93 4.16
CA ASP A 4 10.52 -15.08 5.08
C ASP A 4 10.31 -14.62 6.51
N LEU A 5 10.89 -13.47 6.87
CA LEU A 5 10.64 -12.83 8.16
C LEU A 5 9.18 -12.40 8.31
N GLY A 6 8.58 -11.82 7.26
CA GLY A 6 7.16 -11.49 7.24
C GLY A 6 6.27 -12.71 7.47
N LYS A 7 6.54 -13.84 6.80
CA LYS A 7 5.83 -15.10 6.98
C LYS A 7 5.97 -15.64 8.41
N ASN A 8 7.17 -15.55 8.99
CA ASN A 8 7.41 -15.98 10.37
C ASN A 8 6.60 -15.14 11.37
N PHE A 9 6.53 -13.81 11.17
CA PHE A 9 5.70 -12.96 12.03
C PHE A 9 4.21 -13.24 11.86
N VAL A 10 3.73 -13.46 10.64
CA VAL A 10 2.34 -13.88 10.41
C VAL A 10 2.05 -15.20 11.11
N ALA A 11 2.98 -16.17 11.05
CA ALA A 11 2.85 -17.46 11.74
C ALA A 11 2.87 -17.32 13.28
N ALA A 12 3.49 -16.26 13.81
CA ALA A 12 3.44 -15.90 15.22
C ALA A 12 2.16 -15.14 15.62
N ASP A 13 1.18 -15.04 14.73
CA ASP A 13 -0.13 -14.39 14.92
C ASP A 13 -0.08 -12.92 15.37
N VAL A 14 0.89 -12.16 14.84
CA VAL A 14 0.86 -10.71 15.01
C VAL A 14 -0.37 -10.11 14.32
N GLU A 15 -0.91 -9.03 14.88
CA GLU A 15 -2.07 -8.32 14.31
C GLU A 15 -1.76 -7.79 12.89
N ARG A 16 -0.59 -7.17 12.72
CA ARG A 16 -0.18 -6.54 11.45
C ARG A 16 1.33 -6.37 11.39
N ILE A 17 1.86 -6.38 10.17
CA ILE A 17 3.27 -6.10 9.85
C ILE A 17 3.31 -4.87 8.97
N MET A 18 4.07 -3.86 9.40
CA MET A 18 4.39 -2.70 8.58
C MET A 18 5.69 -2.95 7.83
N ILE A 19 5.67 -2.68 6.53
CA ILE A 19 6.82 -2.85 5.64
C ILE A 19 7.32 -1.48 5.25
N GLU A 20 8.55 -1.17 5.68
CA GLU A 20 9.19 0.10 5.39
C GLU A 20 9.48 0.26 3.90
N SER A 21 9.23 1.46 3.39
CA SER A 21 9.31 1.76 1.95
C SER A 21 10.68 2.29 1.50
N LYS A 22 11.63 2.44 2.43
CA LYS A 22 12.94 3.06 2.23
C LYS A 22 13.66 2.55 0.99
N ASP A 23 13.81 1.24 0.84
CA ASP A 23 14.53 0.63 -0.28
C ASP A 23 13.59 0.11 -1.40
N ILE A 24 12.33 0.59 -1.40
CA ILE A 24 11.31 0.19 -2.38
C ILE A 24 10.85 1.39 -3.21
N THR A 25 10.56 2.52 -2.58
CA THR A 25 10.03 3.72 -3.24
C THR A 25 10.71 5.04 -2.88
N ILE A 26 11.51 5.12 -1.81
CA ILE A 26 12.10 6.39 -1.34
C ILE A 26 13.56 6.57 -1.76
N ASN A 27 14.40 5.55 -1.53
CA ASN A 27 15.85 5.63 -1.73
C ASN A 27 16.31 4.71 -2.88
N VAL A 28 15.60 4.80 -4.01
CA VAL A 28 15.85 3.98 -5.21
C VAL A 28 15.74 4.84 -6.47
N GLU A 29 16.57 4.56 -7.47
CA GLU A 29 16.48 5.25 -8.78
C GLU A 29 15.20 4.90 -9.53
N MET A 30 14.72 3.67 -9.36
CA MET A 30 13.47 3.18 -9.94
C MET A 30 12.70 2.39 -8.89
N TRP A 31 11.37 2.58 -8.84
CA TRP A 31 10.51 1.86 -7.90
C TRP A 31 10.60 0.36 -8.08
N ARG A 32 10.83 -0.35 -6.98
CA ARG A 32 10.89 -1.81 -6.94
C ARG A 32 9.48 -2.42 -6.91
N THR A 33 8.72 -2.20 -7.97
CA THR A 33 7.33 -2.69 -8.08
C THR A 33 7.25 -4.21 -8.04
N ASP A 34 8.31 -4.90 -8.47
CA ASP A 34 8.49 -6.35 -8.36
C ASP A 34 8.41 -6.81 -6.89
N MET A 35 9.07 -6.08 -5.99
CA MET A 35 9.08 -6.38 -4.56
C MET A 35 7.70 -6.16 -3.95
N ASN A 36 7.03 -5.05 -4.29
CA ASN A 36 5.66 -4.78 -3.84
C ASN A 36 4.69 -5.87 -4.28
N GLN A 37 4.75 -6.29 -5.54
CA GLN A 37 3.90 -7.38 -6.03
C GLN A 37 4.18 -8.69 -5.31
N LYS A 38 5.46 -8.99 -5.03
CA LYS A 38 5.84 -10.19 -4.29
C LYS A 38 5.34 -10.18 -2.85
N ILE A 39 5.44 -9.04 -2.17
CA ILE A 39 4.89 -8.85 -0.81
C ILE A 39 3.39 -9.07 -0.79
N MET A 40 2.65 -8.40 -1.68
CA MET A 40 1.19 -8.44 -1.70
C MET A 40 0.63 -9.80 -2.15
N ARG A 41 1.44 -10.60 -2.85
CA ARG A 41 1.08 -11.98 -3.23
C ARG A 41 1.36 -12.98 -2.11
N ASP A 42 2.49 -12.83 -1.42
CA ASP A 42 3.01 -13.85 -0.52
C ASP A 42 2.60 -13.62 0.96
N LEU A 43 2.15 -12.42 1.33
CA LEU A 43 1.64 -12.09 2.66
C LEU A 43 0.13 -11.79 2.61
N PRO A 44 -0.66 -12.17 3.64
CA PRO A 44 -2.08 -11.85 3.69
C PRO A 44 -2.33 -10.34 3.70
N LEU A 45 -3.24 -9.88 2.83
CA LEU A 45 -3.58 -8.46 2.65
C LEU A 45 -4.00 -7.77 3.96
N ASN A 46 -4.76 -8.47 4.81
CA ASN A 46 -5.24 -7.96 6.10
C ASN A 46 -4.13 -7.83 7.16
N LYS A 47 -3.02 -8.56 7.00
CA LYS A 47 -1.87 -8.57 7.92
C LYS A 47 -0.71 -7.69 7.41
N ALA A 48 -0.62 -7.39 6.13
CA ALA A 48 0.45 -6.56 5.56
C ALA A 48 0.02 -5.10 5.42
N MET A 49 0.88 -4.16 5.81
CA MET A 49 0.70 -2.71 5.65
C MET A 49 1.94 -2.08 5.04
N LEU A 50 1.76 -1.32 3.96
CA LEU A 50 2.88 -0.70 3.22
C LEU A 50 3.07 0.75 3.67
N ASP A 51 4.28 1.10 4.07
CA ASP A 51 4.66 2.49 4.30
C ASP A 51 4.65 3.28 2.98
N THR A 52 4.16 4.51 3.05
CA THR A 52 4.13 5.42 1.90
C THR A 52 4.01 6.87 2.33
N ARG A 53 4.91 7.69 1.80
CA ARG A 53 5.02 9.12 2.14
C ARG A 53 4.53 10.04 1.03
N ASP A 54 4.46 9.54 -0.20
CA ASP A 54 4.13 10.34 -1.39
C ASP A 54 2.73 9.98 -1.91
N PRO A 55 1.87 10.98 -2.20
CA PRO A 55 0.58 10.74 -2.84
C PRO A 55 0.59 9.97 -4.14
N VAL A 56 1.63 10.12 -4.95
CA VAL A 56 1.77 9.36 -6.19
C VAL A 56 1.95 7.86 -5.89
N VAL A 57 2.67 7.53 -4.81
CA VAL A 57 2.93 6.15 -4.38
C VAL A 57 1.65 5.50 -3.84
N PHE A 58 0.92 6.15 -2.91
CA PHE A 58 -0.33 5.55 -2.43
C PHE A 58 -1.42 5.48 -3.51
N ASN A 59 -1.46 6.44 -4.45
CA ASN A 59 -2.36 6.34 -5.60
C ASN A 59 -2.04 5.09 -6.46
N TRP A 60 -0.75 4.83 -6.70
CA TRP A 60 -0.32 3.62 -7.40
C TRP A 60 -0.74 2.34 -6.65
N TYR A 61 -0.56 2.30 -5.33
CA TYR A 61 -0.99 1.14 -4.52
C TYR A 61 -2.50 0.88 -4.63
N LEU A 62 -3.33 1.91 -4.48
CA LEU A 62 -4.79 1.77 -4.61
C LEU A 62 -5.18 1.24 -6.01
N ARG A 63 -4.53 1.73 -7.06
CA ARG A 63 -4.77 1.28 -8.44
C ARG A 63 -4.32 -0.15 -8.70
N LYS A 64 -3.26 -0.60 -8.04
CA LYS A 64 -2.65 -1.93 -8.28
C LYS A 64 -3.23 -3.02 -7.41
N PHE A 65 -3.58 -2.72 -6.17
CA PHE A 65 -3.98 -3.71 -5.16
C PHE A 65 -5.41 -3.50 -4.65
N GLY A 66 -6.11 -2.47 -5.13
CA GLY A 66 -7.47 -2.14 -4.70
C GLY A 66 -7.48 -1.16 -3.53
N ILE A 67 -8.66 -0.62 -3.23
CA ILE A 67 -8.76 0.47 -2.24
C ILE A 67 -8.57 0.01 -0.79
N ASP A 68 -8.74 -1.28 -0.53
CA ASP A 68 -8.65 -1.89 0.80
C ASP A 68 -7.20 -2.26 1.18
N VAL A 69 -6.21 -1.96 0.33
CA VAL A 69 -4.80 -2.11 0.69
C VAL A 69 -4.47 -1.27 1.92
N ASN A 70 -3.82 -1.89 2.91
CA ASN A 70 -3.42 -1.21 4.14
C ASN A 70 -2.17 -0.37 3.87
N LEU A 71 -2.26 0.93 4.14
CA LEU A 71 -1.18 1.88 3.94
C LEU A 71 -0.89 2.62 5.24
N PHE A 72 0.38 2.74 5.57
CA PHE A 72 0.86 3.62 6.63
C PHE A 72 1.25 4.96 5.99
N VAL A 73 0.58 6.04 6.38
CA VAL A 73 0.75 7.39 5.82
C VAL A 73 0.93 8.43 6.92
N ASP A 74 1.59 9.53 6.57
CA ASP A 74 1.66 10.68 7.45
C ASP A 74 0.27 11.29 7.73
N HIS A 75 0.08 11.79 8.94
CA HIS A 75 -1.19 12.35 9.43
C HIS A 75 -1.80 13.41 8.48
N PHE A 76 -0.96 14.27 7.88
CA PHE A 76 -1.41 15.34 7.00
C PHE A 76 -1.82 14.85 5.60
N LYS A 77 -1.58 13.59 5.25
CA LYS A 77 -1.98 12.97 3.98
C LYS A 77 -3.30 12.19 4.06
N ILE A 78 -3.88 12.05 5.25
CA ILE A 78 -5.06 11.20 5.47
C ILE A 78 -6.27 11.64 4.65
N VAL A 79 -6.52 12.95 4.52
CA VAL A 79 -7.64 13.49 3.74
C VAL A 79 -7.50 13.13 2.26
N GLN A 80 -6.29 13.26 1.71
CA GLN A 80 -6.01 12.93 0.32
C GLN A 80 -6.18 11.44 0.04
N LEU A 81 -5.65 10.56 0.90
CA LEU A 81 -5.83 9.12 0.79
C LEU A 81 -7.32 8.73 0.87
N SER A 82 -8.06 9.37 1.80
CA SER A 82 -9.49 9.12 1.98
C SER A 82 -10.29 9.53 0.75
N GLY A 83 -9.98 10.70 0.18
CA GLY A 83 -10.58 11.19 -1.05
C GLY A 83 -10.31 10.26 -2.24
N LEU A 84 -9.09 9.72 -2.36
CA LEU A 84 -8.78 8.72 -3.38
C LEU A 84 -9.61 7.46 -3.18
N ARG A 85 -9.65 6.88 -1.98
CA ARG A 85 -10.46 5.68 -1.69
C ARG A 85 -11.95 5.87 -1.95
N ALA A 86 -12.46 7.09 -1.78
CA ALA A 86 -13.85 7.44 -2.08
C ALA A 86 -14.08 7.81 -3.56
N GLY A 87 -13.04 7.84 -4.39
CA GLY A 87 -13.13 8.24 -5.80
C GLY A 87 -13.43 9.73 -6.02
N VAL A 88 -13.29 10.57 -4.99
CA VAL A 88 -13.53 12.03 -5.06
C VAL A 88 -12.23 12.84 -5.12
N TRP A 89 -11.09 12.16 -5.25
CA TRP A 89 -9.78 12.77 -5.42
C TRP A 89 -9.01 12.06 -6.54
N GLY A 90 -7.98 12.73 -7.03
CA GLY A 90 -6.98 12.20 -7.95
C GLY A 90 -7.23 12.65 -9.38
N MET A 91 -6.59 11.96 -10.33
CA MET A 91 -6.61 12.34 -11.73
C MET A 91 -7.63 11.50 -12.50
N ALA A 92 -7.64 11.63 -13.82
CA ALA A 92 -8.59 10.98 -14.72
C ALA A 92 -8.69 9.45 -14.56
N ASP A 93 -7.72 8.79 -13.93
CA ASP A 93 -7.70 7.36 -13.67
C ASP A 93 -8.31 6.93 -12.33
N THR A 94 -8.54 7.86 -11.38
CA THR A 94 -9.13 7.54 -10.07
C THR A 94 -10.37 8.36 -9.73
N PHE A 95 -10.44 9.63 -10.15
CA PHE A 95 -11.60 10.47 -9.90
C PHE A 95 -12.83 9.93 -10.63
N GLY A 96 -13.90 9.64 -9.89
CA GLY A 96 -15.15 9.07 -10.40
C GLY A 96 -15.05 7.65 -10.96
N LYS A 97 -13.89 7.00 -10.85
CA LYS A 97 -13.62 5.66 -11.41
C LYS A 97 -13.39 4.57 -10.38
N ILE A 98 -13.22 4.96 -9.13
CA ILE A 98 -13.17 4.01 -8.02
C ILE A 98 -14.59 3.63 -7.66
N THR A 99 -14.94 2.37 -7.92
CA THR A 99 -16.20 1.77 -7.50
C THR A 99 -15.88 0.65 -6.52
N THR A 100 -16.56 0.65 -5.38
CA THR A 100 -16.55 -0.47 -4.45
C THR A 100 -17.95 -0.83 -4.06
N PHE A 101 -18.30 -2.09 -4.29
CA PHE A 101 -19.50 -2.71 -3.75
C PHE A 101 -19.15 -3.17 -2.34
N ARG A 102 -19.68 -2.46 -1.34
CA ARG A 102 -19.66 -2.89 0.06
C ARG A 102 -21.09 -3.16 0.51
#